data_AF-A0A0N4ZNC7-F1
#
_entry.id   AF-A0A0N4ZNC7-F1
#
_cell.length_a   1.000
_cell.length_b   1.000
_cell.length_c   1.000
_cell.angle_alpha   90.00
_cell.angle_beta   90.00
_cell.angle_gamma   90.00
#
_symmetry.space_group_name_H-M   'P 1'
#
loop_
_entity.id
_entity.type
_entity.pdbx_description
1 polymer ?
#
loop_
_entity_poly.entity_id
_entity_poly.type
_entity_poly.pdbx_seq_one_letter_code
_entity_poly.pdbx_strand_id
1 'polypeptide(L)'
;MNTNEIESDLEDDYWNDTLDEAGNKIPSPEPKDYDDDDINKKRKTVKQNNFRFVDPEDAKFEKLEIDLGRFIEDVRQLGVTASDPGDNANDIIRMKLRNIANGLQHMNEISNQFMNHQIPIKIFDFVDEMKNPNVYSKAVFEETDAKNTEVNGKIEQYKKYKAMVMSKWAEEMPDAALQYMLLRKETDTDKDPSFL
;
A
#
# COMPACT_ATOMS: atom_id res chain seq x y z
N MET A 1 -9.28 -47.35 7.70
CA MET A 1 -8.07 -46.86 6.99
C MET A 1 -7.70 -45.56 7.65
N ASN A 2 -6.49 -45.51 8.19
CA ASN A 2 -5.97 -44.47 9.08
C ASN A 2 -5.69 -43.20 8.26
N THR A 3 -6.10 -42.01 8.73
CA THR A 3 -5.92 -40.73 8.03
C THR A 3 -4.64 -39.98 8.44
N ASN A 4 -3.65 -40.68 8.99
CA ASN A 4 -2.44 -40.07 9.58
C ASN A 4 -1.15 -40.31 8.77
N GLU A 5 -1.22 -40.52 7.46
CA GLU A 5 -0.03 -40.88 6.64
C GLU A 5 0.17 -40.00 5.39
N ILE A 6 -0.33 -38.75 5.35
CA ILE A 6 -0.13 -37.85 4.18
C ILE A 6 0.51 -36.50 4.56
N GLU A 7 1.03 -36.35 5.78
CA GLU A 7 1.67 -35.09 6.23
C GLU A 7 3.17 -35.26 6.56
N SER A 8 3.94 -36.02 5.77
CA SER A 8 5.39 -36.16 5.99
C SER A 8 6.31 -35.74 4.84
N ASP A 9 5.79 -35.40 3.66
CA ASP A 9 6.65 -35.31 2.46
C ASP A 9 6.73 -33.90 1.85
N LEU A 10 6.45 -32.85 2.63
CA LEU A 10 6.51 -31.43 2.19
C LEU A 10 7.27 -30.52 3.17
N GLU A 11 8.25 -31.07 3.89
CA GLU A 11 9.32 -30.24 4.45
C GLU A 11 10.32 -29.91 3.33
N ASP A 12 10.01 -28.84 2.59
CA ASP A 12 10.95 -28.22 1.66
C ASP A 12 12.16 -27.69 2.44
N ASP A 13 13.24 -28.48 2.43
CA ASP A 13 14.56 -28.23 3.04
C ASP A 13 15.34 -27.07 2.37
N TYR A 14 14.69 -25.93 2.14
CA TYR A 14 15.28 -24.74 1.52
C TYR A 14 16.49 -24.19 2.29
N TRP A 15 16.65 -24.55 3.57
CA TRP A 15 17.73 -24.11 4.45
C TRP A 15 18.95 -25.03 4.48
N ASN A 16 18.81 -26.32 4.12
CA ASN A 16 19.88 -27.31 4.31
C ASN A 16 21.06 -27.16 3.31
N ASP A 17 20.85 -26.41 2.24
CA ASP A 17 21.83 -26.17 1.16
C ASP A 17 22.38 -24.73 1.12
N THR A 18 21.95 -23.86 2.02
CA THR A 18 22.44 -22.48 2.05
C THR A 18 23.83 -22.40 2.71
N LEU A 19 24.82 -21.93 1.93
CA LEU A 19 26.17 -21.66 2.42
C LEU A 19 26.36 -20.15 2.64
N ASP A 20 27.10 -19.78 3.67
CA ASP A 20 27.50 -18.38 3.91
C ASP A 20 28.55 -17.93 2.90
N GLU A 21 28.91 -16.63 2.91
CA GLU A 21 29.92 -16.06 2.01
C GLU A 21 31.33 -16.69 2.19
N ALA A 22 31.55 -17.46 3.26
CA ALA A 22 32.77 -18.21 3.52
C ALA A 22 32.68 -19.70 3.13
N GLY A 23 31.55 -20.14 2.56
CA GLY A 23 31.33 -21.52 2.12
C GLY A 23 30.95 -22.49 3.25
N ASN A 24 30.60 -22.00 4.43
CA ASN A 24 30.14 -22.82 5.55
C ASN A 24 28.62 -23.01 5.49
N LYS A 25 28.14 -24.18 5.94
CA LYS A 25 26.69 -24.41 6.09
C LYS A 25 26.09 -23.42 7.07
N ILE A 26 25.09 -22.66 6.63
CA ILE A 26 24.30 -21.80 7.51
C ILE A 26 23.44 -22.71 8.39
N PRO A 27 23.57 -22.64 9.72
CA PRO A 27 22.71 -23.41 10.60
C PRO A 27 21.25 -23.03 10.37
N SER A 28 20.36 -24.02 10.27
CA SER A 28 18.91 -23.78 10.21
C SER A 28 18.51 -22.86 11.36
N PRO A 29 17.66 -21.84 11.14
CA PRO A 29 17.11 -21.05 12.24
C PRO A 29 16.45 -22.01 13.23
N GLU A 30 16.97 -22.08 14.46
CA GLU A 30 16.29 -22.82 15.53
C GLU A 30 14.89 -22.23 15.69
N PRO A 31 13.84 -23.07 15.83
CA PRO A 31 12.53 -22.59 16.21
C PRO A 31 12.71 -21.84 17.53
N LYS A 32 12.59 -20.51 17.47
CA LYS A 32 12.43 -19.75 18.69
C LYS A 32 11.07 -20.15 19.23
N ASP A 33 11.07 -20.84 20.36
CA ASP A 33 9.88 -21.05 21.18
C ASP A 33 9.37 -19.68 21.60
N TYR A 34 8.58 -19.06 20.74
CA TYR A 34 7.83 -17.86 21.08
C TYR A 34 6.66 -18.34 21.92
N ASP A 35 6.70 -18.03 23.22
CA ASP A 35 5.56 -18.21 24.12
C ASP A 35 4.29 -17.68 23.42
N ASP A 36 3.35 -18.60 23.13
CA ASP A 36 2.11 -18.33 22.38
C ASP A 36 1.24 -17.24 23.07
N ASP A 37 1.49 -17.02 24.35
CA ASP A 37 0.87 -15.97 25.17
C ASP A 37 1.29 -14.54 24.78
N ASP A 38 2.49 -14.36 24.21
CA ASP A 38 3.02 -13.03 23.88
C ASP A 38 2.45 -12.49 22.57
N ILE A 39 2.12 -13.38 21.62
CA ILE A 39 1.37 -13.06 20.40
C ILE A 39 -0.06 -12.66 20.76
N ASN A 40 -0.67 -13.34 21.72
CA ASN A 40 -2.05 -13.07 22.14
C ASN A 40 -2.15 -11.79 23.00
N LYS A 41 -1.12 -11.47 23.80
CA LYS A 41 -1.01 -10.16 24.47
C LYS A 41 -0.84 -9.03 23.47
N LYS A 42 0.06 -9.14 22.48
CA LYS A 42 0.19 -8.13 21.40
C LYS A 42 -1.11 -7.95 20.61
N ARG A 43 -1.84 -9.03 20.31
CA ARG A 43 -3.15 -8.94 19.64
C ARG A 43 -4.23 -8.30 20.54
N LYS A 44 -4.16 -8.46 21.86
CA LYS A 44 -5.08 -7.80 22.81
C LYS A 44 -4.75 -6.32 23.04
N THR A 45 -3.48 -5.92 23.13
CA THR A 45 -3.10 -4.51 23.23
C THR A 45 -3.36 -3.73 21.94
N VAL A 46 -3.24 -4.36 20.77
CA VAL A 46 -3.60 -3.74 19.48
C VAL A 46 -5.12 -3.52 19.35
N LYS A 47 -5.97 -4.29 20.06
CA LYS A 47 -7.43 -4.10 20.03
C LYS A 47 -7.98 -3.08 21.04
N GLN A 48 -7.21 -2.63 22.03
CA GLN A 48 -7.71 -1.69 23.05
C GLN A 48 -7.29 -0.23 22.85
N ASN A 49 -6.28 0.05 22.01
CA ASN A 49 -5.91 1.43 21.68
C ASN A 49 -6.52 1.85 20.34
N ASN A 50 -7.85 1.90 20.31
CA ASN A 50 -8.61 2.53 19.22
C ASN A 50 -8.85 4.02 19.49
N PHE A 51 -7.88 4.70 20.14
CA PHE A 51 -7.76 6.14 19.98
C PHE A 51 -7.16 6.35 18.59
N ARG A 52 -8.03 6.48 17.57
CA ARG A 52 -7.61 7.14 16.34
C ARG A 52 -7.05 8.49 16.77
N PHE A 53 -5.74 8.67 16.65
CA PHE A 53 -5.18 9.99 16.57
C PHE A 53 -5.79 10.58 15.29
N VAL A 54 -6.84 11.39 15.45
CA VAL A 54 -7.40 12.15 14.35
C VAL A 54 -6.36 13.22 14.09
N ASP A 55 -5.63 13.08 13.00
CA ASP A 55 -4.71 14.11 12.57
C ASP A 55 -5.52 15.42 12.44
N PRO A 56 -5.05 16.57 12.93
CA PRO A 56 -5.72 17.85 12.67
C PRO A 56 -6.03 18.08 11.18
N GLU A 57 -5.25 17.47 10.28
CA GLU A 57 -5.52 17.42 8.84
C GLU A 57 -6.76 16.59 8.46
N ASP A 58 -7.18 15.61 9.24
CA ASP A 58 -8.39 14.81 8.99
C ASP A 58 -9.66 15.57 9.39
N ALA A 59 -9.58 16.47 10.36
CA ALA A 59 -10.72 17.25 10.86
C ALA A 59 -11.33 18.18 9.80
N LYS A 60 -10.53 18.70 8.87
CA LYS A 60 -11.06 19.49 7.73
C LYS A 60 -11.83 18.63 6.73
N PHE A 61 -11.42 17.37 6.53
CA PHE A 61 -12.13 16.43 5.66
C PHE A 61 -13.45 15.98 6.30
N GLU A 62 -13.47 15.72 7.61
CA GLU A 62 -14.69 15.42 8.35
C GLU A 62 -15.69 16.59 8.28
N LYS A 63 -15.20 17.83 8.44
CA LYS A 63 -16.04 19.02 8.27
C LYS A 63 -16.60 19.11 6.85
N LEU A 64 -15.77 18.91 5.82
CA LEU A 64 -16.20 18.93 4.42
C LEU A 64 -17.27 17.86 4.15
N GLU A 65 -17.11 16.66 4.70
CA GLU A 65 -18.08 15.57 4.57
C GLU A 65 -19.44 15.95 5.18
N ILE A 66 -19.43 16.55 6.37
CA ILE A 66 -20.64 17.04 7.03
C ILE A 66 -21.32 18.12 6.18
N ASP A 67 -20.55 19.08 5.65
CA ASP A 67 -21.08 20.18 4.84
C ASP A 67 -21.65 19.68 3.51
N LEU A 68 -20.99 18.72 2.85
CA LEU A 68 -21.50 18.02 1.65
C LEU A 68 -22.77 17.23 1.96
N GLY A 69 -22.81 16.51 3.08
CA GLY A 69 -23.99 15.76 3.51
C GLY A 69 -25.21 16.66 3.72
N ARG A 70 -25.01 17.82 4.37
CA ARG A 70 -26.06 18.84 4.53
C ARG A 70 -26.52 19.40 3.18
N PHE A 71 -25.59 19.68 2.28
CA PHE A 71 -25.91 20.19 0.95
C PHE A 71 -26.76 19.20 0.13
N ILE A 72 -26.38 17.92 0.11
CA ILE A 72 -27.13 16.86 -0.56
C ILE A 72 -28.54 16.75 0.02
N GLU A 73 -28.67 16.83 1.34
CA GLU A 73 -29.96 16.79 2.02
C GLU A 73 -30.84 18.01 1.70
N ASP A 74 -30.26 19.22 1.60
CA ASP A 74 -30.99 20.42 1.19
C ASP A 74 -31.56 20.30 -0.23
N VAL A 75 -30.78 19.74 -1.16
CA VAL A 75 -31.23 19.44 -2.53
C VAL A 75 -32.33 18.38 -2.53
N ARG A 76 -32.19 17.32 -1.74
CA ARG A 76 -33.23 16.28 -1.60
C ARG A 76 -34.53 16.86 -1.08
N GLN A 77 -34.48 17.68 -0.03
CA GLN A 77 -35.66 18.33 0.54
C GLN A 77 -36.33 19.28 -0.45
N LEU A 78 -35.55 20.01 -1.26
CA LEU A 78 -36.09 20.82 -2.35
C LEU A 78 -36.86 19.95 -3.36
N GLY A 79 -36.30 18.80 -3.74
CA GLY A 79 -36.96 17.83 -4.62
C GLY A 79 -38.30 17.34 -4.05
N VAL A 80 -38.37 17.06 -2.74
CA VAL A 80 -39.61 16.68 -2.07
C VAL A 80 -40.64 17.81 -2.10
N THR A 81 -40.26 19.03 -1.71
CA THR A 81 -41.17 20.20 -1.70
C THR A 81 -41.65 20.57 -3.11
N ALA A 82 -40.82 20.37 -4.14
CA ALA A 82 -41.20 20.61 -5.52
C ALA A 82 -42.14 19.52 -6.06
N SER A 83 -42.01 18.28 -5.58
CA SER A 83 -42.86 17.17 -5.99
C SER A 83 -44.24 17.18 -5.31
N ASP A 84 -44.33 17.66 -4.06
CA ASP A 84 -45.58 17.83 -3.32
C ASP A 84 -45.65 19.24 -2.72
N PRO A 85 -46.06 20.24 -3.53
CA PRO A 85 -46.11 21.62 -3.09
C PRO A 85 -47.32 21.84 -2.16
N GLY A 86 -47.05 21.87 -0.85
CA GLY A 86 -48.01 22.32 0.15
C GLY A 86 -48.23 23.84 0.17
N ASP A 87 -48.94 24.33 1.17
CA ASP A 87 -49.15 25.77 1.36
C ASP A 87 -47.83 26.52 1.56
N ASN A 88 -47.68 27.68 0.93
CA ASN A 88 -46.44 28.47 0.91
C ASN A 88 -45.22 27.77 0.26
N ALA A 89 -45.41 26.68 -0.50
CA ALA A 89 -44.31 25.95 -1.15
C ALA A 89 -43.39 26.86 -1.98
N ASN A 90 -43.95 27.86 -2.67
CA ASN A 90 -43.17 28.80 -3.46
C ASN A 90 -42.16 29.62 -2.64
N ASP A 91 -42.53 30.07 -1.43
CA ASP A 91 -41.62 30.80 -0.54
C ASP A 91 -40.54 29.88 0.05
N ILE A 92 -40.93 28.66 0.40
CA ILE A 92 -40.02 27.62 0.91
C ILE A 92 -39.00 27.23 -0.16
N ILE A 93 -39.45 27.02 -1.41
CA ILE A 93 -38.59 26.72 -2.56
C ILE A 93 -37.62 27.86 -2.83
N ARG A 94 -38.09 29.12 -2.83
CA ARG A 94 -37.22 30.29 -3.01
C ARG A 94 -36.13 30.37 -1.93
N MET A 95 -36.50 30.12 -0.68
CA MET A 95 -35.55 30.08 0.43
C MET A 95 -34.53 28.95 0.25
N LYS A 96 -34.99 27.73 -0.07
CA LYS A 96 -34.12 26.58 -0.31
C LYS A 96 -33.17 26.79 -1.48
N LEU A 97 -33.63 27.39 -2.57
CA LEU A 97 -32.79 27.70 -3.73
C LEU A 97 -31.68 28.70 -3.37
N ARG A 98 -31.98 29.72 -2.55
CA ARG A 98 -30.95 30.63 -2.03
C ARG A 98 -29.96 29.91 -1.12
N ASN A 99 -30.43 29.00 -0.26
CA ASN A 99 -29.55 28.22 0.61
C ASN A 99 -28.61 27.31 -0.19
N ILE A 100 -29.11 26.66 -1.24
CA ILE A 100 -28.29 25.85 -2.16
C ILE A 100 -27.27 26.71 -2.90
N ALA A 101 -27.66 27.89 -3.39
CA ALA A 101 -26.73 28.81 -4.04
C ALA A 101 -25.62 29.27 -3.08
N ASN A 102 -25.97 29.63 -1.85
CA ASN A 102 -25.00 29.99 -0.81
C ASN A 102 -24.10 28.80 -0.44
N GLY A 103 -24.65 27.58 -0.38
CA GLY A 103 -23.90 26.36 -0.13
C GLY A 103 -22.86 26.07 -1.21
N LEU A 104 -23.23 26.20 -2.48
CA LEU A 104 -22.31 26.06 -3.61
C LEU A 104 -21.17 27.09 -3.56
N GLN A 105 -21.49 28.35 -3.26
CA GLN A 105 -20.48 29.39 -3.10
C GLN A 105 -19.52 29.09 -1.95
N HIS A 106 -20.05 28.64 -0.80
CA HIS A 106 -19.25 28.28 0.36
C HIS A 106 -18.32 27.09 0.07
N MET A 107 -18.81 26.05 -0.60
CA MET A 107 -18.00 24.90 -1.01
C MET A 107 -16.86 25.32 -1.95
N ASN A 108 -17.12 26.26 -2.86
CA ASN A 108 -16.09 26.79 -3.75
C ASN A 108 -14.99 27.56 -2.98
N GLU A 109 -15.36 28.34 -1.96
CA GLU A 109 -14.38 29.02 -1.08
C GLU A 109 -13.52 28.04 -0.30
N ILE A 110 -14.14 26.97 0.21
CA ILE A 110 -13.48 25.91 0.97
C ILE A 110 -12.58 25.05 0.09
N SER A 111 -12.89 24.89 -1.20
CA SER A 111 -12.10 24.07 -2.14
C SER A 111 -10.61 24.42 -2.14
N ASN A 112 -10.27 25.69 -1.91
CA ASN A 112 -8.88 26.14 -1.86
C ASN A 112 -8.07 25.50 -0.72
N GLN A 113 -8.72 25.08 0.36
CA GLN A 113 -8.08 24.45 1.53
C GLN A 113 -7.60 23.02 1.23
N PHE A 114 -8.08 22.43 0.13
CA PHE A 114 -7.79 21.05 -0.26
C PHE A 114 -6.82 20.95 -1.44
N MET A 115 -6.33 22.06 -2.00
CA MET A 115 -5.41 22.04 -3.15
C MET A 115 -4.10 21.27 -2.91
N ASN A 116 -3.69 21.16 -1.65
CA ASN A 116 -2.48 20.43 -1.26
C ASN A 116 -2.65 18.91 -1.41
N HIS A 117 -3.88 18.42 -1.58
CA HIS A 117 -4.18 17.00 -1.73
C HIS A 117 -4.40 16.66 -3.21
N GLN A 118 -3.54 15.78 -3.74
CA GLN A 118 -3.61 15.35 -5.14
C GLN A 118 -4.44 14.08 -5.25
N ILE A 119 -5.50 14.12 -6.06
CA ILE A 119 -6.37 12.96 -6.34
C ILE A 119 -5.95 12.35 -7.67
N PRO A 120 -5.55 11.06 -7.72
CA PRO A 120 -5.26 10.38 -8.98
C PRO A 120 -6.44 10.44 -9.95
N ILE A 121 -6.20 10.87 -11.18
CA ILE A 121 -7.26 11.05 -12.20
C ILE A 121 -8.05 9.76 -12.44
N LYS A 122 -7.37 8.60 -12.39
CA LYS A 122 -7.99 7.29 -12.55
C LYS A 122 -9.11 7.00 -11.54
N ILE A 123 -9.13 7.67 -10.39
CA ILE A 123 -10.21 7.49 -9.40
C ILE A 123 -11.53 8.08 -9.91
N PHE A 124 -11.50 9.11 -10.76
CA PHE A 124 -12.72 9.71 -11.32
C PHE A 124 -13.53 8.68 -12.13
N ASP A 125 -12.86 7.80 -12.88
CA ASP A 125 -13.53 6.72 -13.63
C ASP A 125 -14.34 5.80 -12.69
N PHE A 126 -13.82 5.52 -11.48
CA PHE A 126 -14.54 4.72 -10.49
C PHE A 126 -15.74 5.47 -9.91
N VAL A 127 -15.62 6.78 -9.68
CA VAL A 127 -16.72 7.61 -9.16
C VAL A 127 -17.83 7.74 -10.19
N ASP A 128 -17.49 8.01 -11.45
CA ASP A 128 -18.45 8.18 -12.54
C ASP A 128 -19.20 6.87 -12.84
N GLU A 129 -18.54 5.72 -12.69
CA GLU A 129 -19.16 4.39 -12.81
C GLU A 129 -19.87 3.92 -11.53
N MET A 130 -19.98 4.76 -10.50
CA MET A 130 -20.55 4.43 -9.19
C MET A 130 -19.89 3.21 -8.52
N LYS A 131 -18.61 2.97 -8.79
CA LYS A 131 -17.78 1.94 -8.17
C LYS A 131 -17.10 2.50 -6.92
N ASN A 132 -16.78 1.61 -5.99
CA ASN A 132 -16.07 1.98 -4.78
C ASN A 132 -14.62 2.41 -5.11
N PRO A 133 -14.20 3.66 -4.84
CA PRO A 133 -12.84 4.14 -5.09
C PRO A 133 -11.74 3.33 -4.40
N ASN A 134 -12.05 2.66 -3.28
CA ASN A 134 -11.08 1.83 -2.57
C ASN A 134 -10.62 0.61 -3.38
N VAL A 135 -11.39 0.21 -4.39
CA VAL A 135 -10.98 -0.85 -5.33
C VAL A 135 -9.76 -0.42 -6.14
N TYR A 136 -9.68 0.85 -6.55
CA TYR A 136 -8.50 1.40 -7.22
C TYR A 136 -7.28 1.31 -6.30
N SER A 137 -7.40 1.81 -5.06
CA SER A 137 -6.30 1.78 -4.10
C SER A 137 -5.79 0.36 -3.88
N LYS A 138 -6.71 -0.59 -3.70
CA LYS A 138 -6.37 -2.01 -3.56
C LYS A 138 -5.61 -2.54 -4.78
N ALA A 139 -6.11 -2.29 -5.99
CA ALA A 139 -5.46 -2.74 -7.22
C ALA A 139 -4.05 -2.17 -7.38
N VAL A 140 -3.84 -0.90 -7.03
CA VAL A 140 -2.52 -0.26 -7.08
C VAL A 140 -1.55 -0.90 -6.09
N PHE A 141 -2.00 -1.24 -4.87
CA PHE A 141 -1.15 -1.96 -3.92
C PHE A 141 -0.77 -3.35 -4.45
N GLU A 142 -1.75 -4.10 -4.95
CA GLU A 142 -1.52 -5.44 -5.51
C GLU A 142 -0.58 -5.41 -6.72
N GLU A 143 -0.75 -4.46 -7.63
CA GLU A 143 0.14 -4.26 -8.79
C GLU A 143 1.56 -3.88 -8.36
N THR A 144 1.67 -3.01 -7.34
CA THR A 144 2.97 -2.57 -6.81
C THR A 144 3.71 -3.75 -6.16
N ASP A 145 3.01 -4.56 -5.36
CA ASP A 145 3.58 -5.74 -4.72
C ASP A 145 4.03 -6.76 -5.76
N ALA A 146 3.19 -7.07 -6.75
CA ALA A 146 3.54 -7.97 -7.83
C ALA A 146 4.78 -7.51 -8.60
N LYS A 147 4.86 -6.21 -8.92
CA LYS A 147 6.00 -5.62 -9.62
C LYS A 147 7.26 -5.61 -8.77
N ASN A 148 7.14 -5.39 -7.47
CA ASN A 148 8.27 -5.45 -6.54
C ASN A 148 8.84 -6.87 -6.47
N THR A 149 7.98 -7.89 -6.32
CA THR A 149 8.40 -9.30 -6.36
C THR A 149 9.05 -9.66 -7.69
N GLU A 150 8.49 -9.21 -8.81
CA GLU A 150 9.07 -9.45 -10.15
C GLU A 150 10.46 -8.81 -10.29
N VAL A 151 10.62 -7.55 -9.87
CA VAL A 151 11.90 -6.84 -9.94
C VAL A 151 12.94 -7.49 -9.03
N ASN A 152 12.56 -7.89 -7.81
CA ASN A 152 13.46 -8.61 -6.91
C ASN A 152 13.90 -9.95 -7.50
N GLY A 153 12.99 -10.71 -8.11
CA GLY A 153 13.33 -11.95 -8.82
C GLY A 153 14.32 -11.71 -9.98
N LYS A 154 14.14 -10.61 -10.73
CA LYS A 154 15.12 -10.21 -11.78
C LYS A 154 16.48 -9.88 -11.17
N ILE A 155 16.53 -9.13 -10.06
CA ILE A 155 17.78 -8.80 -9.36
C ILE A 155 18.52 -10.09 -8.95
N GLU A 156 17.82 -11.07 -8.37
CA GLU A 156 18.39 -12.35 -7.99
C GLU A 156 18.93 -13.13 -9.20
N GLN A 157 18.17 -13.17 -10.30
CA GLN A 157 18.63 -13.79 -11.55
C GLN A 157 19.90 -13.13 -12.09
N TYR A 158 19.97 -11.80 -12.09
CA TYR A 158 21.17 -11.08 -12.51
C TYR A 158 22.36 -11.32 -11.58
N LYS A 159 22.14 -11.41 -10.26
CA LYS A 159 23.19 -11.78 -9.29
C LYS A 159 23.73 -13.18 -9.57
N LYS A 160 22.85 -14.16 -9.78
CA LYS A 160 23.24 -15.55 -10.11
C LYS A 160 23.95 -15.63 -11.45
N TYR A 161 23.43 -14.94 -12.47
CA TYR A 161 24.07 -14.88 -13.79
C TYR A 161 25.48 -14.28 -13.70
N LYS A 162 25.65 -13.16 -12.99
CA LYS A 162 26.96 -12.55 -12.75
C LYS A 162 27.93 -13.54 -12.09
N ALA A 163 27.49 -14.27 -11.05
CA ALA A 163 28.32 -15.28 -10.39
C ALA A 163 28.74 -16.41 -11.34
N MET A 164 27.81 -16.93 -12.16
CA MET A 164 28.11 -17.97 -13.15
C MET A 164 29.11 -17.49 -14.22
N VAL A 165 28.92 -16.27 -14.74
CA VAL A 165 29.85 -15.67 -15.71
C VAL A 165 31.24 -15.52 -15.09
N MET A 166 31.33 -15.00 -13.86
CA MET A 166 32.61 -14.87 -13.16
C MET A 166 33.30 -16.22 -12.95
N SER A 167 32.54 -17.26 -12.57
CA SER A 167 33.08 -18.61 -12.40
C SER A 167 33.61 -19.19 -13.71
N LYS A 168 32.83 -19.11 -14.80
CA LYS A 168 33.24 -19.62 -16.12
C LYS A 168 34.44 -18.86 -16.67
N TRP A 169 34.46 -17.55 -16.48
CA TRP A 169 35.57 -16.72 -16.90
C TRP A 169 36.86 -17.03 -16.13
N ALA A 170 36.76 -17.27 -14.81
CA ALA A 170 37.90 -17.68 -14.00
C ALA A 170 38.46 -19.06 -14.39
N GLU A 171 37.61 -19.99 -14.86
CA GLU A 171 38.05 -21.27 -15.42
C GLU A 171 38.83 -21.09 -16.73
N GLU A 172 38.38 -20.20 -17.62
CA GLU A 172 38.97 -20.02 -18.95
C GLU A 172 40.21 -19.11 -18.94
N MET A 173 40.23 -18.10 -18.07
CA MET A 173 41.31 -17.10 -17.97
C MET A 173 41.62 -16.74 -16.51
N PRO A 174 42.32 -17.62 -15.76
CA PRO A 174 42.53 -17.45 -14.32
C PRO A 174 43.33 -16.18 -13.96
N ASP A 175 44.37 -15.85 -14.71
CA ASP A 175 45.23 -14.68 -14.42
C ASP A 175 44.49 -13.35 -14.63
N ALA A 176 43.69 -13.25 -15.70
CA ALA A 176 42.89 -12.06 -15.99
C ALA A 176 41.71 -11.91 -15.01
N ALA A 177 41.09 -13.02 -14.62
CA ALA A 177 40.01 -13.02 -13.63
C ALA A 177 40.50 -12.57 -12.24
N LEU A 178 41.68 -13.03 -11.83
CA LEU A 178 42.29 -12.65 -10.55
C LEU A 178 42.60 -11.14 -10.51
N GLN A 179 43.15 -10.58 -11.59
CA GLN A 179 43.39 -9.13 -11.68
C GLN A 179 42.11 -8.31 -11.57
N TYR A 180 41.03 -8.74 -12.24
CA TYR A 180 39.73 -8.06 -12.16
C TYR A 180 39.10 -8.17 -10.76
N MET A 181 39.19 -9.34 -10.11
CA MET A 181 38.65 -9.50 -8.74
C MET A 181 39.38 -8.61 -7.74
N LEU A 182 40.71 -8.45 -7.86
CA LEU A 182 41.48 -7.52 -7.05
C LEU A 182 41.03 -6.07 -7.28
N LEU A 183 40.95 -5.62 -8.54
CA LEU A 183 40.50 -4.27 -8.89
C LEU A 183 39.07 -4.00 -8.39
N ARG A 184 38.17 -4.97 -8.50
CA ARG A 184 36.78 -4.81 -8.07
C ARG A 184 36.65 -4.73 -6.54
N LYS A 185 37.43 -5.51 -5.80
CA LYS A 185 37.43 -5.48 -4.33
C LYS A 185 37.83 -4.12 -3.77
N GLU A 186 38.66 -3.37 -4.50
CA GLU A 186 39.01 -1.97 -4.17
C GLU A 186 37.87 -0.97 -4.47
N THR A 187 36.90 -1.34 -5.33
CA THR A 187 35.78 -0.45 -5.72
C THR A 187 34.47 -0.70 -4.97
N ASP A 188 34.28 -1.90 -4.41
CA ASP A 188 33.07 -2.25 -3.63
C ASP A 188 33.12 -1.66 -2.20
N THR A 189 34.26 -1.12 -1.73
CA THR A 189 34.39 -0.44 -0.43
C THR A 189 33.80 0.97 -0.38
N ASP A 190 33.36 1.52 -1.51
CA ASP A 190 32.95 2.94 -1.64
C ASP A 190 31.48 3.16 -2.06
N LYS A 191 30.61 2.15 -1.95
CA LYS A 191 29.21 2.31 -2.40
C LYS A 191 28.20 1.74 -1.41
N ASP A 192 27.87 2.56 -0.41
CA ASP A 192 26.47 2.67 -0.02
C ASP A 192 25.66 3.00 -1.29
N PRO A 193 24.53 2.33 -1.55
CA PRO A 193 23.69 2.71 -2.65
C PRO A 193 23.07 4.08 -2.33
N SER A 194 23.54 5.13 -3.01
CA SER A 194 22.86 6.42 -3.06
C SER A 194 21.52 6.26 -3.77
N PHE A 195 20.51 5.79 -3.04
CA PHE A 195 19.12 5.95 -3.41
C PHE A 195 18.75 7.40 -3.13
N LEU A 196 18.86 8.22 -4.18
CA LEU A 196 18.09 9.45 -4.34
C LEU A 196 16.66 9.09 -4.73
#